data_AF-A0A1H3WWK2-F1
#
_entry.id   AF-A0A1H3WWK2-F1
#
_cell.length_a   1.000
_cell.length_b   1.000
_cell.length_c   1.000
_cell.angle_alpha   90.00
_cell.angle_beta   90.00
_cell.angle_gamma   90.00
#
_symmetry.space_group_name_H-M   'P 1'
#
loop_
_entity.id
_entity.type
_entity.pdbx_description
1 polymer ?
#
loop_
_entity_poly.entity_id
_entity_poly.type
_entity_poly.pdbx_seq_one_letter_code
_entity_poly.pdbx_strand_id
1 'polypeptide(L)'
;MILANNKSSHDLQLRDLKLIMNIFEKMNRLEYDFAWANQITDELMVHQPFLASMMAGYKFDLPPQEMDEVLKLYVAVWEFFKTDPMAKVTAITESQFDRLHTFNVNLMAKNDSVDGGTISVLLSVIIQRFGTRPTFQQMNVQKLGALIVGIRSTIECFQELVM
;
A
#
# COMPACT_ATOMS: atom_id res chain seq x y z
N MET A 1 26.41 -20.91 11.98
CA MET A 1 25.60 -20.71 10.77
C MET A 1 24.34 -19.85 10.98
N ILE A 2 24.11 -19.26 12.18
CA ILE A 2 22.93 -18.43 12.48
C ILE A 2 23.17 -16.92 12.23
N LEU A 3 24.43 -16.47 12.24
CA LEU A 3 24.78 -15.04 12.12
C LEU A 3 24.72 -14.48 10.68
N ALA A 4 24.77 -15.33 9.65
CA ALA A 4 24.73 -14.89 8.25
C ALA A 4 23.30 -14.54 7.77
N ASN A 5 22.27 -15.23 8.29
CA ASN A 5 20.87 -14.99 7.89
C ASN A 5 20.31 -13.67 8.43
N ASN A 6 20.71 -13.25 9.64
CA ASN A 6 20.20 -12.01 10.22
C ASN A 6 20.74 -10.73 9.55
N LYS A 7 21.97 -10.77 9.02
CA LYS A 7 22.57 -9.63 8.33
C LYS A 7 21.88 -9.36 6.98
N SER A 8 21.59 -10.42 6.22
CA SER A 8 20.87 -10.35 4.94
C SER A 8 19.44 -9.80 5.09
N SER A 9 18.72 -10.26 6.12
CA SER A 9 17.35 -9.79 6.41
C SER A 9 17.31 -8.30 6.80
N HIS A 10 18.23 -7.87 7.67
CA HIS A 10 18.32 -6.47 8.08
C HIS A 10 18.70 -5.53 6.91
N ASP A 11 19.62 -5.95 6.04
CA ASP A 11 20.02 -5.16 4.87
C ASP A 11 18.87 -5.01 3.85
N LEU A 12 18.03 -6.04 3.70
CA LEU A 12 16.82 -5.99 2.87
C LEU A 12 15.79 -5.01 3.45
N GLN A 13 15.50 -5.09 4.74
CA GLN A 13 14.57 -4.17 5.41
C GLN A 13 15.04 -2.70 5.32
N LEU A 14 16.34 -2.45 5.45
CA LEU A 14 16.90 -1.11 5.31
C LEU A 14 16.79 -0.59 3.87
N ARG A 15 16.92 -1.46 2.87
CA ARG A 15 16.71 -1.10 1.46
C ARG A 15 15.25 -0.72 1.22
N ASP A 16 14.32 -1.54 1.69
CA ASP A 16 12.89 -1.29 1.53
C ASP A 16 12.47 0.00 2.22
N LEU A 17 13.01 0.28 3.41
CA LEU A 17 12.78 1.52 4.14
C LEU A 17 13.25 2.74 3.34
N LYS A 18 14.47 2.69 2.78
CA LYS A 18 14.99 3.78 1.95
C LYS A 18 14.15 3.97 0.68
N LEU A 19 13.71 2.88 0.06
CA LEU A 19 12.88 2.92 -1.13
C LEU A 19 11.55 3.63 -0.85
N ILE A 20 10.82 3.20 0.19
CA ILE A 20 9.51 3.80 0.50
C ILE A 20 9.63 5.26 0.96
N MET A 21 10.69 5.61 1.69
CA MET A 21 10.97 7.01 2.05
C MET A 21 11.19 7.87 0.79
N ASN A 22 12.02 7.40 -0.15
CA ASN A 22 12.27 8.10 -1.41
C ASN A 22 10.99 8.27 -2.26
N ILE A 23 10.10 7.27 -2.26
CA ILE A 23 8.81 7.34 -2.94
C ILE A 23 7.97 8.48 -2.35
N PHE A 24 7.82 8.53 -1.03
CA PHE A 24 7.05 9.60 -0.39
C PHE A 24 7.68 10.98 -0.56
N GLU A 25 9.01 11.10 -0.55
CA GLU A 25 9.70 12.36 -0.86
C GLU A 25 9.44 12.82 -2.30
N LYS A 26 9.55 11.90 -3.26
CA LYS A 26 9.23 12.16 -4.67
C LYS A 26 7.78 12.63 -4.83
N MET A 27 6.84 11.96 -4.17
CA MET A 27 5.43 12.33 -4.22
C MET A 27 5.16 13.70 -3.63
N ASN A 28 5.74 14.04 -2.47
CA ASN A 28 5.58 15.38 -1.89
C ASN A 28 6.14 16.47 -2.84
N ARG A 29 7.19 16.17 -3.60
CA ARG A 29 7.77 17.09 -4.59
C ARG A 29 6.91 17.25 -5.86
N LEU A 30 6.21 16.19 -6.27
CA LEU A 30 5.43 16.12 -7.52
C LEU A 30 3.93 16.25 -7.28
N GLU A 31 3.50 16.64 -6.07
CA GLU A 31 2.09 16.68 -5.66
C GLU A 31 1.19 17.46 -6.62
N TYR A 32 1.70 18.52 -7.24
CA TYR A 32 0.97 19.37 -8.19
C TYR A 32 1.41 19.17 -9.65
N ASP A 33 2.19 18.12 -9.94
CA ASP A 33 2.62 17.79 -11.29
C ASP A 33 1.58 16.92 -12.00
N PHE A 34 0.77 17.56 -12.85
CA PHE A 34 -0.25 16.89 -13.64
C PHE A 34 0.31 15.85 -14.61
N ALA A 35 1.52 16.05 -15.16
CA ALA A 35 2.10 15.10 -16.09
C ALA A 35 2.51 13.82 -15.35
N TRP A 36 3.07 13.96 -14.16
CA TRP A 36 3.37 12.81 -13.29
C TRP A 36 2.10 12.08 -12.87
N ALA A 37 1.05 12.80 -12.44
CA ALA A 37 -0.21 12.19 -12.05
C ALA A 37 -0.87 11.40 -13.21
N ASN A 38 -0.88 11.97 -14.42
CA ASN A 38 -1.39 11.29 -15.61
C ASN A 38 -0.56 10.04 -15.93
N GLN A 39 0.77 10.12 -15.88
CA GLN A 39 1.63 8.96 -16.12
C GLN A 39 1.33 7.81 -15.14
N ILE A 40 1.18 8.11 -13.84
CA ILE A 40 0.86 7.08 -12.85
C ILE A 40 -0.52 6.48 -13.11
N THR A 41 -1.49 7.31 -13.48
CA THR A 41 -2.84 6.84 -13.82
C THR A 41 -2.81 5.92 -15.04
N ASP A 42 -2.10 6.30 -16.09
CA ASP A 42 -1.94 5.48 -17.29
C ASP A 42 -1.24 4.15 -16.98
N GLU A 43 -0.16 4.18 -16.20
CA GLU A 43 0.55 2.98 -15.75
C GLU A 43 -0.39 2.04 -14.97
N LEU A 44 -1.17 2.56 -14.03
CA LEU A 44 -2.13 1.78 -13.25
C LEU A 44 -3.25 1.22 -14.12
N MET A 45 -3.80 1.99 -15.05
CA MET A 45 -4.86 1.53 -15.94
C MET A 45 -4.40 0.38 -16.84
N VAL A 46 -3.14 0.38 -17.27
CA VAL A 46 -2.55 -0.67 -18.11
C VAL A 46 -2.18 -1.90 -17.29
N HIS A 47 -1.49 -1.72 -16.17
CA HIS A 47 -0.86 -2.83 -15.45
C HIS A 47 -1.68 -3.34 -14.25
N GLN A 48 -2.49 -2.49 -13.64
CA GLN A 48 -3.24 -2.79 -12.41
C GLN A 48 -4.67 -2.20 -12.46
N PRO A 49 -5.50 -2.59 -13.46
CA PRO A 49 -6.82 -2.00 -13.68
C PRO A 49 -7.79 -2.17 -12.49
N PHE A 50 -7.67 -3.25 -11.73
CA PHE A 50 -8.43 -3.44 -10.49
C PHE A 50 -8.07 -2.37 -9.45
N LEU A 51 -6.78 -2.13 -9.22
CA LEU A 51 -6.29 -1.10 -8.29
C LEU A 51 -6.74 0.29 -8.74
N ALA A 52 -6.65 0.60 -10.04
CA ALA A 52 -7.16 1.86 -10.59
C ALA A 52 -8.67 2.03 -10.35
N SER A 53 -9.44 0.96 -10.52
CA SER A 53 -10.90 0.97 -10.28
C SER A 53 -11.23 1.16 -8.79
N MET A 54 -10.52 0.47 -7.90
CA MET A 54 -10.65 0.63 -6.45
C MET A 54 -10.34 2.08 -6.02
N MET A 55 -9.23 2.64 -6.52
CA MET A 55 -8.85 4.04 -6.29
C MET A 55 -9.94 5.02 -6.75
N ALA A 56 -10.53 4.78 -7.93
CA ALA A 56 -11.63 5.58 -8.45
C ALA A 56 -12.92 5.45 -7.62
N GLY A 57 -13.13 4.32 -6.94
CA GLY A 57 -14.28 4.07 -6.07
C GLY A 57 -14.29 4.97 -4.83
N TYR A 58 -13.13 5.27 -4.25
CA TYR A 58 -13.03 6.09 -3.02
C TYR A 58 -13.64 7.49 -3.14
N LYS A 59 -13.80 8.03 -4.35
CA LYS A 59 -14.46 9.32 -4.57
C LYS A 59 -15.91 9.37 -4.08
N PHE A 60 -16.55 8.20 -3.94
CA PHE A 60 -17.92 8.09 -3.46
C PHE A 60 -18.01 8.02 -1.93
N ASP A 61 -16.93 7.59 -1.26
CA ASP A 61 -16.92 7.30 0.18
C ASP A 61 -16.15 8.35 1.00
N LEU A 62 -15.26 9.11 0.35
CA LEU A 62 -14.33 10.03 1.02
C LEU A 62 -14.50 11.48 0.53
N PRO A 63 -14.42 12.48 1.43
CA PRO A 63 -14.29 13.87 1.03
C PRO A 63 -12.94 14.10 0.31
N PRO A 64 -12.82 15.15 -0.53
CA PRO A 64 -11.64 15.35 -1.37
C PRO A 64 -10.28 15.32 -0.65
N GLN A 65 -10.21 15.86 0.57
CA GLN A 65 -8.98 15.87 1.36
C GLN A 65 -8.58 14.47 1.86
N GLU A 66 -9.55 13.66 2.30
CA GLU A 66 -9.31 12.26 2.68
C GLU A 66 -8.94 11.44 1.45
N MET A 67 -9.64 11.67 0.33
CA MET A 67 -9.39 10.98 -0.94
C MET A 67 -7.96 11.19 -1.41
N ASP A 68 -7.47 12.43 -1.46
CA ASP A 68 -6.11 12.73 -1.92
C ASP A 68 -5.03 11.99 -1.11
N GLU A 69 -5.13 12.02 0.22
CA GLU A 69 -4.20 11.28 1.08
C GLU A 69 -4.32 9.76 0.89
N VAL A 70 -5.53 9.22 0.72
CA VAL A 70 -5.72 7.77 0.46
C VAL A 70 -5.14 7.35 -0.89
N LEU A 71 -5.36 8.12 -1.95
CA LEU A 71 -4.79 7.86 -3.28
C LEU A 71 -3.26 7.84 -3.22
N LYS A 72 -2.65 8.76 -2.48
CA LYS A 72 -1.20 8.79 -2.26
C LYS A 72 -0.67 7.48 -1.65
N LEU A 73 -1.42 6.84 -0.76
CA LEU A 73 -0.99 5.55 -0.20
C LEU A 73 -0.98 4.44 -1.26
N TYR A 74 -2.04 4.35 -2.06
CA TYR A 74 -2.13 3.35 -3.12
C TYR A 74 -1.10 3.57 -4.23
N VAL A 75 -0.83 4.83 -4.59
CA VAL A 75 0.27 5.18 -5.49
C VAL A 75 1.62 4.78 -4.90
N ALA A 76 1.83 4.98 -3.60
CA ALA A 76 3.07 4.55 -2.94
C ALA A 76 3.25 3.02 -2.94
N VAL A 77 2.16 2.27 -2.74
CA VAL A 77 2.19 0.80 -2.88
C VAL A 77 2.54 0.40 -4.31
N TRP A 78 1.91 1.02 -5.32
CA TRP A 78 2.26 0.77 -6.72
C TRP A 78 3.72 1.10 -7.04
N GLU A 79 4.20 2.30 -6.67
CA GLU A 79 5.58 2.72 -6.89
C GLU A 79 6.60 1.77 -6.23
N PHE A 80 6.23 1.15 -5.10
CA PHE A 80 7.09 0.19 -4.41
C PHE A 80 7.25 -1.11 -5.21
N PHE A 81 6.16 -1.64 -5.78
CA PHE A 81 6.18 -2.93 -6.48
C PHE A 81 6.46 -2.83 -7.98
N LYS A 82 6.25 -1.67 -8.62
CA LYS A 82 6.29 -1.55 -10.10
C LYS A 82 7.64 -1.83 -10.76
N THR A 83 8.73 -1.89 -10.00
CA THR A 83 10.04 -2.29 -10.52
C THR A 83 10.14 -3.80 -10.73
N ASP A 84 9.27 -4.57 -10.09
CA ASP A 84 9.17 -6.00 -10.33
C ASP A 84 8.45 -6.27 -11.67
N PRO A 85 9.05 -7.06 -12.58
CA PRO A 85 8.41 -7.41 -13.84
C PRO A 85 7.04 -8.09 -13.68
N MET A 86 6.86 -8.93 -12.66
CA MET A 86 5.59 -9.64 -12.44
C MET A 86 4.46 -8.68 -12.06
N ALA A 87 4.76 -7.63 -11.29
CA ALA A 87 3.78 -6.59 -10.96
C ALA A 87 3.31 -5.79 -12.19
N LYS A 88 4.03 -5.85 -13.31
CA LYS A 88 3.62 -5.21 -14.59
C LYS A 88 2.92 -6.16 -15.56
N VAL A 89 3.20 -7.46 -15.46
CA VAL A 89 2.66 -8.47 -16.37
C VAL A 89 1.38 -9.09 -15.82
N THR A 90 1.29 -9.24 -14.50
CA THR A 90 0.15 -9.87 -13.83
C THR A 90 -0.62 -8.82 -13.03
N ALA A 91 -1.89 -8.64 -13.37
CA ALA A 91 -2.78 -7.74 -12.64
C ALA A 91 -3.37 -8.44 -11.41
N ILE A 92 -3.50 -7.69 -10.31
CA ILE A 92 -4.32 -8.12 -9.17
C ILE A 92 -5.76 -8.29 -9.65
N THR A 93 -6.39 -9.39 -9.24
CA THR A 93 -7.82 -9.64 -9.53
C THR A 93 -8.67 -9.28 -8.32
N GLU A 94 -9.92 -8.91 -8.57
CA GLU A 94 -10.92 -8.69 -7.51
C GLU A 94 -11.04 -9.90 -6.58
N SER A 95 -11.12 -11.12 -7.15
CA SER A 95 -11.22 -12.35 -6.34
C SER A 95 -10.02 -12.59 -5.41
N GLN A 96 -8.81 -12.21 -5.85
CA GLN A 96 -7.60 -12.30 -5.04
C GLN A 96 -7.66 -11.29 -3.89
N PHE A 97 -8.03 -10.05 -4.21
CA PHE A 97 -8.19 -9.00 -3.22
C PHE A 97 -9.26 -9.36 -2.20
N ASP A 98 -10.45 -9.79 -2.62
CA ASP A 98 -11.56 -10.14 -1.74
C ASP A 98 -11.22 -11.27 -0.77
N ARG A 99 -10.48 -12.28 -1.26
CA ARG A 99 -9.99 -13.38 -0.42
C ARG A 99 -9.09 -12.84 0.70
N LEU A 100 -8.08 -12.03 0.35
CA LEU A 100 -7.14 -11.48 1.32
C LEU A 100 -7.78 -10.41 2.22
N HIS A 101 -8.68 -9.60 1.68
CA HIS A 101 -9.48 -8.63 2.43
C HIS A 101 -10.35 -9.31 3.48
N THR A 102 -11.12 -10.32 3.10
CA THR A 102 -11.94 -11.11 4.03
C THR A 102 -11.07 -11.78 5.10
N PHE A 103 -9.93 -12.34 4.71
CA PHE A 103 -8.97 -12.91 5.67
C PHE A 103 -8.48 -11.85 6.68
N ASN A 104 -8.06 -10.67 6.20
CA ASN A 104 -7.52 -9.61 7.05
C ASN A 104 -8.58 -8.95 7.95
N VAL A 105 -9.82 -8.80 7.48
CA VAL A 105 -10.96 -8.38 8.32
C VAL A 105 -11.16 -9.36 9.48
N ASN A 106 -11.20 -10.66 9.16
CA ASN A 106 -11.39 -11.70 10.17
C ASN A 106 -10.24 -11.77 11.18
N LEU A 107 -9.00 -11.54 10.73
CA LEU A 107 -7.83 -11.49 11.61
C LEU A 107 -7.95 -10.32 12.59
N MET A 108 -8.30 -9.11 12.11
CA MET A 108 -8.49 -7.96 12.99
C MET A 108 -9.65 -8.13 13.97
N ALA A 109 -10.75 -8.76 13.53
CA ALA A 109 -11.94 -8.96 14.36
C ALA A 109 -11.69 -9.90 15.55
N LYS A 110 -10.73 -10.82 15.44
CA LYS A 110 -10.44 -11.81 16.48
C LYS A 110 -9.62 -11.28 17.65
N ASN A 111 -9.12 -10.03 17.61
CA ASN A 111 -8.11 -9.51 18.54
C ASN A 111 -6.89 -10.44 18.70
N ASP A 112 -6.74 -11.44 17.84
CA ASP A 112 -5.46 -12.05 17.60
C ASP A 112 -4.59 -10.87 17.19
N SER A 113 -3.54 -10.62 17.98
CA SER A 113 -2.48 -9.72 17.56
C SER A 113 -2.19 -10.06 16.10
N VAL A 114 -1.87 -9.05 15.29
CA VAL A 114 -1.24 -9.28 13.98
C VAL A 114 0.01 -10.12 14.26
N ASP A 115 -0.15 -11.44 14.36
CA ASP A 115 0.79 -12.33 15.02
C ASP A 115 1.83 -12.64 13.97
N GLY A 116 3.02 -12.08 14.18
CA GLY A 116 4.30 -12.62 13.74
C GLY A 116 4.59 -12.75 12.24
N GLY A 117 3.60 -12.61 11.36
CA GLY A 117 3.83 -12.40 9.94
C GLY A 117 4.59 -11.11 9.81
N THR A 118 5.79 -11.14 9.23
CA THR A 118 6.65 -9.96 9.11
C THR A 118 5.83 -8.83 8.46
N ILE A 119 5.38 -7.87 9.27
CA ILE A 119 4.71 -6.67 8.77
C ILE A 119 5.73 -6.05 7.82
N SER A 120 5.36 -5.96 6.54
CA SER A 120 6.28 -5.44 5.56
C SER A 120 6.72 -4.03 5.97
N VAL A 121 7.98 -3.68 5.68
CA VAL A 121 8.51 -2.35 5.98
C VAL A 121 7.61 -1.27 5.35
N LEU A 122 7.07 -1.54 4.17
CA LEU A 122 6.06 -0.74 3.49
C LEU A 122 4.81 -0.49 4.36
N LEU A 123 4.19 -1.54 4.88
CA LEU A 123 2.99 -1.42 5.71
C LEU A 123 3.29 -0.66 7.01
N SER A 124 4.45 -0.90 7.62
CA SER A 124 4.87 -0.18 8.84
C SER A 124 5.00 1.32 8.60
N VAL A 125 5.61 1.72 7.48
CA VAL A 125 5.77 3.14 7.12
C VAL A 125 4.42 3.78 6.78
N ILE A 126 3.52 3.06 6.13
CA ILE A 126 2.15 3.55 5.87
C ILE A 126 1.37 3.75 7.17
N ILE A 127 1.42 2.79 8.10
CA ILE A 127 0.78 2.93 9.41
C ILE A 127 1.36 4.12 10.19
N GLN A 128 2.69 4.32 10.13
CA GLN A 128 3.31 5.51 10.72
C GLN A 128 2.76 6.82 10.13
N ARG A 129 2.46 6.87 8.82
CA ARG A 129 1.83 8.05 8.22
C ARG A 129 0.44 8.33 8.81
N PHE A 130 -0.32 7.31 9.19
CA PHE A 130 -1.63 7.49 9.82
C PHE A 130 -1.52 8.23 11.16
N GLY A 131 -0.46 7.94 11.92
CA GLY A 131 -0.17 8.63 13.18
C GLY A 131 0.37 10.05 13.01
N THR A 132 0.78 10.48 11.81
CA THR A 132 1.53 11.74 11.62
C THR A 132 0.88 12.74 10.67
N ARG A 133 -0.07 12.33 9.81
CA ARG A 133 -0.77 13.23 8.89
C ARG A 133 -2.09 13.71 9.50
N PRO A 134 -2.36 15.04 9.54
CA PRO A 134 -3.58 15.58 10.14
C PRO A 134 -4.88 14.98 9.58
N THR A 135 -4.95 14.75 8.27
CA THR A 135 -6.12 14.15 7.60
C THR A 135 -6.47 12.78 8.19
N PHE A 136 -5.47 11.91 8.41
CA PHE A 136 -5.71 10.59 9.00
C PHE A 136 -6.00 10.65 10.50
N GLN A 137 -5.39 11.59 11.22
CA GLN A 137 -5.66 11.79 12.65
C GLN A 137 -7.10 12.27 12.92
N GLN A 138 -7.69 12.98 11.97
CA GLN A 138 -9.07 13.46 12.04
C GLN A 138 -10.09 12.45 11.50
N MET A 139 -9.62 11.41 10.79
CA MET A 139 -10.46 10.36 10.25
C MET A 139 -11.00 9.47 11.38
N ASN A 140 -12.27 9.05 11.27
CA ASN A 140 -12.84 8.16 12.26
C ASN A 140 -12.15 6.77 12.25
N VAL A 141 -12.15 6.11 13.40
CA VAL A 141 -11.43 4.84 13.63
C VAL A 141 -11.91 3.73 12.70
N GLN A 142 -13.21 3.70 12.36
CA GLN A 142 -13.78 2.68 11.47
C GLN A 142 -13.25 2.80 10.05
N LYS A 143 -13.24 4.02 9.49
CA LYS A 143 -12.66 4.32 8.17
C LYS A 143 -11.15 4.02 8.18
N LEU A 144 -10.44 4.42 9.22
CA LEU A 144 -9.01 4.16 9.33
C LEU A 144 -8.72 2.66 9.39
N GLY A 145 -9.50 1.89 10.15
CA GLY A 145 -9.42 0.43 10.20
C GLY A 145 -9.66 -0.19 8.82
N ALA A 146 -10.71 0.23 8.11
CA ALA A 146 -11.01 -0.24 6.76
C ALA A 146 -9.85 0.05 5.78
N LEU A 147 -9.23 1.24 5.87
CA LEU A 147 -8.06 1.59 5.06
C LEU A 147 -6.84 0.73 5.37
N ILE A 148 -6.52 0.50 6.65
CA ILE A 148 -5.39 -0.36 7.04
C ILE A 148 -5.58 -1.76 6.44
N VAL A 149 -6.78 -2.33 6.56
CA VAL A 149 -7.11 -3.65 5.99
C VAL A 149 -6.98 -3.62 4.47
N GLY A 150 -7.58 -2.63 3.79
CA GLY A 150 -7.52 -2.51 2.33
C GLY A 150 -6.09 -2.41 1.80
N ILE A 151 -5.26 -1.59 2.44
CA ILE A 151 -3.85 -1.43 2.06
C ILE A 151 -3.06 -2.69 2.32
N ARG A 152 -3.23 -3.31 3.49
CA ARG A 152 -2.57 -4.58 3.81
C ARG A 152 -2.91 -5.65 2.78
N SER A 153 -4.18 -5.82 2.44
CA SER A 153 -4.62 -6.78 1.42
C SER A 153 -4.03 -6.48 0.05
N THR A 154 -3.91 -5.20 -0.31
CA THR A 154 -3.27 -4.79 -1.58
C THR A 154 -1.78 -5.16 -1.60
N ILE A 155 -1.07 -4.90 -0.50
CA ILE A 155 0.34 -5.27 -0.36
C ILE A 155 0.51 -6.79 -0.45
N GLU A 156 -0.33 -7.55 0.23
CA GLU A 156 -0.30 -9.02 0.19
C GLU A 156 -0.63 -9.56 -1.21
N CYS A 157 -1.55 -8.92 -1.95
CA CYS A 157 -1.79 -9.28 -3.36
C CYS A 157 -0.52 -9.11 -4.20
N PHE A 158 0.19 -7.98 -4.08
CA PHE A 158 1.45 -7.78 -4.79
C PHE A 158 2.53 -8.76 -4.35
N GLN A 159 2.62 -9.07 -3.05
CA GLN A 159 3.56 -10.08 -2.56
C GLN A 159 3.30 -11.46 -3.18
N GLU A 160 2.04 -11.87 -3.35
CA GLU A 160 1.69 -13.11 -4.05
C GLU A 160 2.05 -13.09 -5.55
N LEU A 161 2.15 -11.91 -6.18
CA LEU A 161 2.56 -11.79 -7.59
C LEU A 161 4.07 -11.89 -7.80
N VAL A 162 4.87 -11.41 -6.84
CA VAL A 162 6.34 -11.30 -6.96
C VAL A 162 7.10 -12.47 -6.33
N MET A 163 6.39 -13.38 -5.64
CA MET A 163 6.94 -14.64 -5.10
C MET A 163 7.00 -15.74 -6.16
#